data_AF-A0A7V8YIC2-F1
#
_entry.id   AF-A0A7V8YIC2-F1
#
_cell.length_a   1.000
_cell.length_b   1.000
_cell.length_c   1.000
_cell.angle_alpha   90.00
_cell.angle_beta   90.00
_cell.angle_gamma   90.00
#
_symmetry.space_group_name_H-M   'P 1'
#
loop_
_entity.id
_entity.type
_entity.pdbx_description
1 polymer ?
#
loop_
_entity_poly.entity_id
_entity_poly.type
_entity_poly.pdbx_seq_one_letter_code
_entity_poly.pdbx_strand_id
1 'polypeptide(L)'
;QQSDTGDRDGALASITEAVQISRRLAQANPAAYLPDLATSLNNLADRLDDEDQAGTAWATTLDQMRPPPARADLRAAWARRLATHGRGQEAREQLSQAAAEADDLGDSDLAERTALVLVMRARQAVREFASRLDPPPGGLPIWATAPISDLDINLVNAYANADYWPAQRAAIDAERVRFTSPEFQTALQALAGLYPLNPIPHQLLALLAEINQSEIDTVFASHQDDHDRRSLLNSWIGTTNWSDSLTFLRENLAALTEEPTVAILAATDDDNARQHLAILRLVSMIGDNPAYDVVTDPSSAEEIVFEVIESGNLALLSVAFTAATCLADRPVTWRLATVILLLAQSESDRATEFTNQLVADASPLQRQAHTIRLRTLRSLAPDLPGLDDIIALIDPTANSDGPAPS
;
A
#
# COMPACT_ATOMS: atom_id res chain seq x y z
N GLN A 1 -38.80 -20.27 -44.15
CA GLN A 1 -39.26 -21.45 -43.38
C GLN A 1 -38.09 -22.43 -43.30
N GLN A 2 -37.48 -22.54 -42.12
CA GLN A 2 -36.46 -23.53 -41.77
C GLN A 2 -36.86 -24.16 -40.42
N SER A 3 -38.11 -24.65 -40.32
CA SER A 3 -38.67 -25.15 -39.06
C SER A 3 -38.70 -26.68 -38.93
N ASP A 4 -38.44 -27.50 -39.96
CA ASP A 4 -38.75 -28.93 -39.86
C ASP A 4 -37.78 -29.87 -40.59
N THR A 5 -36.61 -30.12 -40.00
CA THR A 5 -35.77 -31.32 -40.23
C THR A 5 -34.70 -31.31 -39.12
N GLY A 6 -34.92 -31.89 -37.95
CA GLY A 6 -35.15 -33.34 -37.78
C GLY A 6 -33.91 -34.07 -37.24
N ASP A 7 -32.99 -33.39 -36.56
CA ASP A 7 -31.97 -34.02 -35.71
C ASP A 7 -31.94 -33.37 -34.31
N ARG A 8 -33.06 -33.47 -33.61
CA ARG A 8 -33.20 -32.98 -32.22
C ARG A 8 -32.15 -33.65 -31.32
N ASP A 9 -31.87 -34.93 -31.57
CA ASP A 9 -30.92 -35.74 -30.81
C ASP A 9 -29.46 -35.30 -31.06
N GLY A 10 -29.07 -35.07 -32.31
CA GLY A 10 -27.74 -34.54 -32.64
C GLY A 10 -27.52 -33.10 -32.18
N ALA A 11 -28.57 -32.26 -32.22
CA ALA A 11 -28.53 -30.93 -31.62
C ALA A 11 -28.36 -30.99 -30.09
N LEU A 12 -29.09 -31.89 -29.41
CA LEU A 12 -28.96 -32.12 -27.97
C LEU A 12 -27.58 -32.66 -27.60
N ALA A 13 -27.03 -33.60 -28.39
CA ALA A 13 -25.68 -34.12 -28.22
C ALA A 13 -24.62 -33.01 -28.35
N SER A 14 -24.75 -32.18 -29.39
CA SER A 14 -23.81 -31.07 -29.65
C SER A 14 -23.81 -30.04 -28.52
N ILE A 15 -24.99 -29.65 -28.02
CA ILE A 15 -25.05 -28.67 -26.93
C ILE A 15 -24.62 -29.28 -25.59
N THR A 16 -24.84 -30.58 -25.38
CA THR A 16 -24.32 -31.30 -24.21
C THR A 16 -22.79 -31.32 -24.21
N GLU A 17 -22.16 -31.57 -25.36
CA GLU A 17 -20.70 -31.50 -25.50
C GLU A 17 -20.17 -30.09 -25.26
N ALA A 18 -20.84 -29.07 -25.80
CA ALA A 18 -20.48 -27.67 -25.57
C ALA A 18 -20.53 -27.31 -24.07
N VAL A 19 -21.57 -27.72 -23.34
CA VAL A 19 -21.65 -27.53 -21.87
C VAL A 19 -20.49 -28.23 -21.17
N GLN A 20 -20.11 -29.45 -21.58
CA GLN A 20 -18.97 -30.16 -20.98
C GLN A 20 -17.63 -29.46 -21.24
N ILE A 21 -17.40 -28.92 -22.43
CA ILE A 21 -16.20 -28.16 -22.78
C ILE A 21 -16.15 -26.86 -21.97
N SER A 22 -17.22 -26.06 -22.04
CA SER A 22 -17.31 -24.79 -21.32
C SER A 22 -17.18 -24.96 -19.81
N ARG A 23 -17.69 -26.07 -19.25
CA ARG A 23 -17.52 -26.38 -17.82
C ARG A 23 -16.06 -26.61 -17.45
N ARG A 24 -15.33 -27.42 -18.23
CA ARG A 24 -13.89 -27.66 -17.99
C ARG A 24 -13.09 -26.37 -18.11
N LEU A 25 -13.40 -25.54 -19.09
CA LEU A 25 -12.76 -24.23 -19.26
C LEU A 25 -13.07 -23.28 -18.10
N ALA A 26 -14.33 -23.21 -17.65
CA ALA A 26 -14.73 -22.39 -16.52
C ALA A 26 -14.14 -22.88 -15.19
N GLN A 27 -13.88 -24.18 -15.02
CA GLN A 27 -13.17 -24.70 -13.85
C GLN A 27 -11.69 -24.30 -13.85
N ALA A 28 -11.06 -24.22 -15.02
CA ALA A 28 -9.66 -23.81 -15.15
C ALA A 28 -9.46 -22.30 -15.09
N ASN A 29 -10.36 -21.53 -15.71
CA ASN A 29 -10.34 -20.06 -15.71
C ASN A 29 -11.78 -19.51 -15.67
N PRO A 30 -12.36 -19.40 -14.46
CA PRO A 30 -13.75 -18.96 -14.33
C PRO A 30 -13.98 -17.53 -14.85
N ALA A 31 -13.00 -16.64 -14.65
CA ALA A 31 -13.13 -15.25 -15.05
C ALA A 31 -13.38 -15.08 -16.56
N ALA A 32 -12.77 -15.95 -17.38
CA ALA A 32 -12.92 -15.91 -18.83
C ALA A 32 -14.14 -16.69 -19.35
N TYR A 33 -14.40 -17.91 -18.85
CA TYR A 33 -15.28 -18.87 -19.54
C TYR A 33 -16.66 -19.11 -18.89
N LEU A 34 -16.91 -18.56 -17.71
CA LEU A 34 -18.24 -18.66 -17.09
C LEU A 34 -19.38 -18.05 -17.95
N PRO A 35 -19.21 -16.94 -18.70
CA PRO A 35 -20.27 -16.43 -19.60
C PRO A 35 -20.64 -17.43 -20.71
N ASP A 36 -19.64 -18.12 -21.26
CA ASP A 36 -19.84 -19.16 -22.28
C ASP A 36 -20.55 -20.38 -21.70
N LEU A 37 -20.22 -20.75 -20.46
CA LEU A 37 -20.91 -21.82 -19.74
C LEU A 37 -22.37 -21.47 -19.48
N ALA A 38 -22.67 -20.27 -18.99
CA ALA A 38 -24.04 -19.81 -18.77
C ALA A 38 -24.86 -19.82 -20.07
N THR A 39 -24.27 -19.35 -21.17
CA THR A 39 -24.88 -19.38 -22.51
C THR A 39 -25.15 -20.81 -22.98
N SER A 40 -24.17 -21.70 -22.82
CA SER A 40 -24.31 -23.12 -23.20
C SER A 40 -25.42 -23.82 -22.40
N LEU A 41 -25.56 -23.50 -21.11
CA LEU A 41 -26.62 -24.03 -20.24
C LEU A 41 -28.01 -23.51 -20.61
N ASN A 42 -28.13 -22.24 -20.97
CA ASN A 42 -29.40 -21.68 -21.48
C ASN A 42 -29.82 -22.37 -22.77
N ASN A 43 -28.90 -22.52 -23.71
CA ASN A 43 -29.15 -23.22 -24.97
C ASN A 43 -29.52 -24.69 -24.74
N LEU A 44 -28.84 -25.38 -23.81
CA LEU A 44 -29.19 -26.76 -23.44
C LEU A 44 -30.62 -26.83 -22.90
N ALA A 45 -30.98 -25.94 -21.98
CA ALA A 45 -32.32 -25.88 -21.41
C ALA A 45 -33.40 -25.63 -22.48
N ASP A 46 -33.13 -24.73 -23.43
CA ASP A 46 -34.02 -24.45 -24.58
C ASP A 46 -34.11 -25.61 -25.59
N ARG A 47 -33.24 -26.62 -25.51
CA ARG A 47 -33.31 -27.86 -26.30
C ARG A 47 -33.99 -29.00 -25.55
N LEU A 48 -33.83 -29.05 -24.23
CA LEU A 48 -34.47 -30.05 -23.39
C LEU A 48 -36.00 -29.91 -23.42
N ASP A 49 -36.53 -28.67 -23.51
CA ASP A 49 -37.98 -28.39 -23.53
C ASP A 49 -38.71 -28.95 -22.29
N ASP A 50 -37.92 -29.25 -21.26
CA ASP A 50 -38.30 -29.81 -19.97
C ASP A 50 -37.55 -29.04 -18.88
N GLU A 51 -38.31 -28.27 -18.10
CA GLU A 51 -37.78 -27.37 -17.07
C GLU A 51 -37.20 -28.11 -15.86
N ASP A 52 -37.58 -29.37 -15.61
CA ASP A 52 -37.02 -30.18 -14.53
C ASP A 52 -35.65 -30.74 -14.93
N GLN A 53 -35.50 -31.16 -16.19
CA GLN A 53 -34.21 -31.58 -16.75
C GLN A 53 -33.25 -30.38 -16.87
N ALA A 54 -33.76 -29.22 -17.32
CA ALA A 54 -33.00 -27.98 -17.33
C ALA A 54 -32.53 -27.60 -15.92
N GLY A 55 -33.42 -27.63 -14.93
CA GLY A 55 -33.09 -27.37 -13.53
C GLY A 55 -32.01 -28.31 -13.00
N THR A 56 -32.08 -29.61 -13.34
CA THR A 56 -31.07 -30.61 -12.97
C THR A 56 -29.70 -30.31 -13.58
N ALA A 57 -29.65 -29.87 -14.84
CA ALA A 57 -28.40 -29.51 -15.52
C ALA A 57 -27.73 -28.27 -14.89
N TRP A 58 -28.53 -27.27 -14.50
CA TRP A 58 -28.06 -26.10 -13.77
C TRP A 58 -27.55 -26.48 -12.37
N ALA A 59 -28.35 -27.19 -11.58
CA ALA A 59 -27.99 -27.63 -10.23
C ALA A 59 -26.68 -28.45 -10.23
N THR A 60 -26.57 -29.44 -11.12
CA THR A 60 -25.36 -30.26 -11.27
C THR A 60 -24.12 -29.42 -11.60
N THR A 61 -24.28 -28.39 -12.43
CA THR A 61 -23.15 -27.51 -12.80
C THR A 61 -22.75 -26.59 -11.66
N LEU A 62 -23.72 -26.09 -10.87
CA LEU A 62 -23.46 -25.30 -9.67
C LEU A 62 -22.72 -26.12 -8.62
N ASP A 63 -23.14 -27.36 -8.35
CA ASP A 63 -22.48 -28.26 -7.39
C ASP A 63 -21.03 -28.56 -7.75
N GLN A 64 -20.72 -28.59 -9.05
CA GLN A 64 -19.36 -28.82 -9.57
C GLN A 64 -18.50 -27.55 -9.63
N MET A 65 -19.10 -26.37 -9.46
CA MET A 65 -18.38 -25.09 -9.48
C MET A 65 -17.82 -24.79 -8.10
N ARG A 66 -16.51 -25.00 -7.92
CA ARG A 66 -15.86 -24.86 -6.61
C ARG A 66 -15.82 -23.41 -6.09
N PRO A 67 -15.29 -22.42 -6.83
CA PRO A 67 -15.17 -21.06 -6.29
C PRO A 67 -16.56 -20.48 -6.01
N PRO A 68 -16.90 -20.08 -4.77
CA PRO A 68 -18.22 -19.56 -4.46
C PRO A 68 -18.61 -18.33 -5.32
N PRO A 69 -17.72 -17.36 -5.59
CA PRO A 69 -18.06 -16.24 -6.48
C PRO A 69 -18.34 -16.66 -7.94
N ALA A 70 -17.66 -17.71 -8.44
CA ALA A 70 -17.95 -18.25 -9.76
C ALA A 70 -19.32 -18.94 -9.82
N ARG A 71 -19.67 -19.67 -8.75
CA ARG A 71 -20.96 -20.33 -8.59
C ARG A 71 -22.09 -19.30 -8.46
N ALA A 72 -21.88 -18.24 -7.68
CA ALA A 72 -22.81 -17.13 -7.50
C ALA A 72 -23.24 -16.51 -8.83
N ASP A 73 -22.30 -16.27 -9.75
CA ASP A 73 -22.62 -15.68 -11.04
C ASP A 73 -23.45 -16.62 -11.93
N LEU A 74 -23.08 -17.89 -12.02
CA LEU A 74 -23.91 -18.90 -12.72
C LEU A 74 -25.30 -18.98 -12.10
N ARG A 75 -25.39 -18.90 -10.77
CA ARG A 75 -26.66 -18.94 -10.05
C ARG A 75 -27.51 -17.70 -10.33
N ALA A 76 -26.91 -16.52 -10.44
CA ALA A 76 -27.60 -15.30 -10.87
C ALA A 76 -28.12 -15.41 -12.31
N ALA A 77 -27.36 -16.03 -13.21
CA ALA A 77 -27.81 -16.34 -14.58
C ALA A 77 -29.00 -17.32 -14.59
N TRP A 78 -28.94 -18.37 -13.77
CA TRP A 78 -30.05 -19.32 -13.61
C TRP A 78 -31.31 -18.66 -13.05
N ALA A 79 -31.16 -17.84 -12.00
CA ALA A 79 -32.25 -17.07 -11.41
C ALA A 79 -32.97 -16.21 -12.45
N ARG A 80 -32.20 -15.54 -13.33
CA ARG A 80 -32.74 -14.75 -14.44
C ARG A 80 -33.56 -15.61 -15.41
N ARG A 81 -33.06 -16.79 -15.78
CA ARG A 81 -33.80 -17.73 -16.64
C ARG A 81 -35.11 -18.18 -15.98
N LEU A 82 -35.07 -18.57 -14.71
CA LEU A 82 -36.27 -19.02 -13.99
C LEU A 82 -37.36 -17.94 -14.02
N ALA A 83 -36.98 -16.67 -13.87
CA ALA A 83 -37.92 -15.56 -13.96
C ALA A 83 -38.52 -15.38 -15.37
N THR A 84 -37.74 -15.56 -16.45
CA THR A 84 -38.28 -15.46 -17.81
C THR A 84 -39.25 -16.61 -18.15
N HIS A 85 -39.16 -17.74 -17.45
CA HIS A 85 -40.02 -18.91 -17.62
C HIS A 85 -41.17 -18.97 -16.59
N GLY A 86 -41.44 -17.88 -15.87
CA GLY A 86 -42.57 -17.77 -14.94
C GLY A 86 -42.34 -18.40 -13.55
N ARG A 87 -41.14 -18.90 -13.25
CA ARG A 87 -40.76 -19.52 -11.97
C ARG A 87 -40.23 -18.47 -10.98
N GLY A 88 -41.03 -17.44 -10.72
CA GLY A 88 -40.62 -16.25 -9.98
C GLY A 88 -40.15 -16.53 -8.54
N GLN A 89 -40.79 -17.47 -7.83
CA GLN A 89 -40.40 -17.80 -6.46
C GLN A 89 -39.01 -18.45 -6.41
N GLU A 90 -38.77 -19.43 -7.26
CA GLU A 90 -37.47 -20.12 -7.35
C GLU A 90 -36.36 -19.17 -7.84
N ALA A 91 -36.67 -18.28 -8.78
CA ALA A 91 -35.75 -17.24 -9.22
C ALA A 91 -35.29 -16.35 -8.03
N ARG A 92 -36.21 -15.99 -7.13
CA ARG A 92 -35.89 -15.19 -5.94
C ARG A 92 -35.02 -15.97 -4.95
N GLU A 93 -35.29 -17.25 -4.75
CA GLU A 93 -34.48 -18.13 -3.89
C GLU A 93 -33.05 -18.30 -4.44
N GLN A 94 -32.92 -18.53 -5.75
CA GLN A 94 -31.61 -18.60 -6.40
C GLN A 94 -30.84 -17.28 -6.32
N LEU A 95 -31.53 -16.14 -6.46
CA LEU A 95 -30.91 -14.83 -6.32
C LEU A 95 -30.38 -14.58 -4.90
N SER A 96 -31.14 -14.94 -3.86
CA SER A 96 -30.69 -14.82 -2.47
C SER A 96 -29.48 -15.72 -2.17
N GLN A 97 -29.48 -16.95 -2.70
CA GLN A 97 -28.32 -17.85 -2.57
C GLN A 97 -27.10 -17.31 -3.34
N ALA A 98 -27.30 -16.73 -4.52
CA ALA A 98 -26.23 -16.13 -5.31
C ALA A 98 -25.59 -14.95 -4.57
N ALA A 99 -26.39 -14.12 -3.90
CA ALA A 99 -25.87 -13.04 -3.09
C ALA A 99 -25.00 -13.53 -1.93
N ALA A 100 -25.43 -14.60 -1.23
CA ALA A 100 -24.65 -15.20 -0.15
C ALA A 100 -23.33 -15.81 -0.66
N GLU A 101 -23.35 -16.51 -1.80
CA GLU A 101 -22.15 -17.08 -2.43
C GLU A 101 -21.19 -16.02 -2.98
N ALA A 102 -21.69 -14.84 -3.36
CA ALA A 102 -20.86 -13.72 -3.83
C ALA A 102 -20.07 -13.05 -2.71
N ASP A 103 -20.59 -13.10 -1.47
CA ASP A 103 -19.92 -12.59 -0.27
C ASP A 103 -19.01 -13.63 0.40
N ASP A 104 -19.18 -14.92 0.05
CA ASP A 104 -18.31 -16.01 0.50
C ASP A 104 -17.05 -16.08 -0.36
N LEU A 105 -15.91 -15.67 0.19
CA LEU A 105 -14.61 -15.84 -0.47
C LEU A 105 -14.09 -17.28 -0.38
N GLY A 106 -14.62 -18.08 0.55
CA GLY A 106 -14.18 -19.44 0.83
C GLY A 106 -12.68 -19.57 1.14
N ASP A 107 -12.22 -20.83 1.27
CA ASP A 107 -10.80 -21.19 1.28
C ASP A 107 -10.41 -21.51 -0.18
N SER A 108 -10.24 -20.46 -1.00
CA SER A 108 -10.00 -20.61 -2.43
C SER A 108 -8.52 -20.51 -2.76
N ASP A 109 -7.97 -21.49 -3.48
CA ASP A 109 -6.58 -21.48 -4.00
C ASP A 109 -6.31 -20.39 -5.07
N LEU A 110 -7.29 -19.52 -5.35
CA LEU A 110 -7.15 -18.44 -6.32
C LEU A 110 -6.29 -17.31 -5.77
N ALA A 111 -5.47 -16.72 -6.63
CA ALA A 111 -4.83 -15.45 -6.31
C ALA A 111 -5.90 -14.41 -5.92
N GLU A 112 -5.65 -13.66 -4.85
CA GLU A 112 -6.58 -12.68 -4.25
C GLU A 112 -7.22 -11.75 -5.30
N ARG A 113 -6.41 -11.21 -6.22
CA ARG A 113 -6.90 -10.37 -7.32
C ARG A 113 -7.90 -11.07 -8.24
N THR A 114 -7.70 -12.35 -8.55
CA THR A 114 -8.61 -13.13 -9.40
C THR A 114 -9.93 -13.41 -8.67
N ALA A 115 -9.88 -13.71 -7.36
CA ALA A 115 -11.06 -13.88 -6.54
C ALA A 115 -11.91 -12.59 -6.51
N LEU A 116 -11.27 -11.42 -6.32
CA LEU A 116 -11.95 -10.13 -6.32
C LEU A 116 -12.62 -9.79 -7.65
N VAL A 117 -12.02 -10.14 -8.79
CA VAL A 117 -12.66 -9.97 -10.11
C VAL A 117 -13.93 -10.83 -10.23
N LEU A 118 -13.91 -12.06 -9.72
CA LEU A 118 -15.10 -12.92 -9.71
C LEU A 118 -16.19 -12.39 -8.78
N VAL A 119 -15.82 -11.88 -7.59
CA VAL A 119 -16.75 -11.21 -6.67
C VAL A 119 -17.41 -10.01 -7.34
N MET A 120 -16.62 -9.14 -7.97
CA MET A 120 -17.15 -7.99 -8.71
C MET A 120 -18.21 -8.41 -9.73
N ARG A 121 -17.89 -9.41 -10.54
CA ARG A 121 -18.78 -9.89 -11.59
C ARG A 121 -20.06 -10.52 -11.04
N ALA A 122 -19.94 -11.37 -10.03
CA ALA A 122 -21.06 -12.01 -9.37
C ALA A 122 -22.00 -10.99 -8.70
N ARG A 123 -21.43 -10.03 -7.95
CA ARG A 123 -22.20 -8.96 -7.31
C ARG A 123 -22.92 -8.08 -8.35
N GLN A 124 -22.27 -7.76 -9.47
CA GLN A 124 -22.92 -7.05 -10.58
C GLN A 124 -24.09 -7.85 -11.19
N ALA A 125 -23.91 -9.15 -11.43
CA ALA A 125 -24.96 -10.02 -11.97
C ALA A 125 -26.18 -10.12 -11.05
N VAL A 126 -25.94 -10.26 -9.73
CA VAL A 126 -26.98 -10.26 -8.69
C VAL A 126 -27.71 -8.92 -8.67
N ARG A 127 -26.98 -7.80 -8.62
CA ARG A 127 -27.58 -6.45 -8.60
C ARG A 127 -28.41 -6.16 -9.86
N GLU A 128 -27.90 -6.51 -11.04
CA GLU A 128 -28.59 -6.32 -12.32
C GLU A 128 -29.94 -7.06 -12.34
N PHE A 129 -30.01 -8.25 -11.75
CA PHE A 129 -31.26 -8.98 -11.67
C PHE A 129 -32.17 -8.48 -10.55
N ALA A 130 -31.61 -8.15 -9.38
CA ALA A 130 -32.36 -7.60 -8.25
C ALA A 130 -33.09 -6.30 -8.62
N SER A 131 -32.48 -5.42 -9.42
CA SER A 131 -33.08 -4.15 -9.84
C SER A 131 -34.27 -4.30 -10.79
N ARG A 132 -34.45 -5.49 -11.41
CA ARG A 132 -35.62 -5.82 -12.25
C ARG A 132 -36.79 -6.38 -11.45
N LEU A 133 -36.59 -6.71 -10.17
CA LEU A 133 -37.61 -7.28 -9.30
C LEU A 133 -38.21 -6.18 -8.42
N ASP A 134 -39.55 -6.07 -8.42
CA ASP A 134 -40.27 -5.11 -7.58
C ASP A 134 -41.31 -5.84 -6.70
N PRO A 135 -41.10 -5.93 -5.36
CA PRO A 135 -39.89 -5.57 -4.63
C PRO A 135 -38.78 -6.62 -4.79
N PRO A 136 -37.49 -6.28 -4.60
CA PRO A 136 -36.40 -7.25 -4.56
C PRO A 136 -36.58 -8.25 -3.40
N PRO A 137 -35.93 -9.43 -3.44
CA PRO A 137 -35.92 -10.37 -2.31
C PRO A 137 -35.45 -9.70 -1.02
N GLY A 138 -36.13 -10.00 0.09
CA GLY A 138 -35.72 -9.52 1.40
C GLY A 138 -34.39 -10.16 1.83
N GLY A 139 -33.60 -9.41 2.60
CA GLY A 139 -32.32 -9.89 3.14
C GLY A 139 -31.13 -9.84 2.17
N LEU A 140 -31.30 -9.27 0.97
CA LEU A 140 -30.18 -9.03 0.08
C LEU A 140 -29.21 -7.96 0.65
N PRO A 141 -27.89 -8.09 0.38
CA PRO A 141 -26.91 -7.10 0.82
C PRO A 141 -27.15 -5.70 0.27
N ILE A 142 -26.58 -4.69 0.94
CA ILE A 142 -26.68 -3.27 0.55
C ILE A 142 -26.16 -3.06 -0.88
N TRP A 143 -25.06 -3.71 -1.25
CA TRP A 143 -24.49 -3.61 -2.60
C TRP A 143 -25.45 -4.10 -3.70
N ALA A 144 -26.39 -4.99 -3.38
CA ALA A 144 -27.34 -5.54 -4.34
C ALA A 144 -28.57 -4.65 -4.55
N THR A 145 -28.99 -3.88 -3.54
CA THR A 145 -30.31 -3.24 -3.53
C THR A 145 -30.28 -1.72 -3.32
N ALA A 146 -29.23 -1.18 -2.70
CA ALA A 146 -29.15 0.25 -2.42
C ALA A 146 -29.21 1.07 -3.72
N PRO A 147 -29.95 2.18 -3.75
CA PRO A 147 -29.96 3.08 -4.89
C PRO A 147 -28.58 3.72 -5.05
N ILE A 148 -28.10 3.77 -6.29
CA ILE A 148 -26.88 4.49 -6.69
C ILE A 148 -27.32 5.40 -7.83
N SER A 149 -27.32 6.71 -7.60
CA SER A 149 -27.67 7.71 -8.60
C SER A 149 -26.45 8.22 -9.35
N ASP A 150 -26.67 8.81 -10.52
CA ASP A 150 -25.59 9.43 -11.31
C ASP A 150 -24.87 10.54 -10.52
N LEU A 151 -25.57 11.23 -9.61
CA LEU A 151 -24.96 12.23 -8.73
C LEU A 151 -23.94 11.61 -7.76
N ASP A 152 -24.22 10.41 -7.24
CA ASP A 152 -23.28 9.71 -6.33
C ASP A 152 -22.02 9.31 -7.09
N ILE A 153 -22.18 8.80 -8.31
CA ILE A 153 -21.08 8.40 -9.21
C ILE A 153 -20.24 9.64 -9.59
N ASN A 154 -20.91 10.74 -9.94
CA ASN A 154 -20.23 11.99 -10.32
C ASN A 154 -19.40 12.55 -9.17
N LEU A 155 -19.91 12.52 -7.93
CA LEU A 155 -19.15 12.95 -6.77
C LEU A 155 -17.90 12.09 -6.55
N VAL A 156 -18.06 10.76 -6.56
CA VAL A 156 -16.96 9.82 -6.39
C VAL A 156 -15.89 10.04 -7.47
N ASN A 157 -16.30 10.24 -8.72
CA ASN A 157 -15.38 10.52 -9.82
C ASN A 157 -14.71 11.91 -9.69
N ALA A 158 -15.44 12.93 -9.26
CA ALA A 158 -14.89 14.27 -9.04
C ALA A 158 -13.80 14.25 -7.94
N TYR A 159 -14.04 13.51 -6.86
CA TYR A 159 -13.03 13.28 -5.82
C TYR A 159 -11.85 12.45 -6.34
N ALA A 160 -12.11 11.37 -7.07
CA ALA A 160 -11.07 10.48 -7.61
C ALA A 160 -10.13 11.19 -8.61
N ASN A 161 -10.65 12.13 -9.38
CA ASN A 161 -9.89 12.88 -10.38
C ASN A 161 -9.12 14.08 -9.79
N ALA A 162 -9.23 14.34 -8.49
CA ALA A 162 -8.51 15.41 -7.82
C ALA A 162 -7.19 14.90 -7.24
N ASP A 163 -6.08 15.49 -7.68
CA ASP A 163 -4.71 15.00 -7.39
C ASP A 163 -4.21 15.33 -5.96
N TYR A 164 -4.93 16.17 -5.22
CA TYR A 164 -4.52 16.63 -3.90
C TYR A 164 -5.70 17.13 -3.06
N TRP A 165 -5.49 17.23 -1.74
CA TRP A 165 -6.56 17.47 -0.77
C TRP A 165 -7.39 18.74 -1.04
N PRO A 166 -6.82 19.94 -1.26
CA PRO A 166 -7.63 21.11 -1.59
C PRO A 166 -8.57 20.94 -2.78
N ALA A 167 -8.14 20.24 -3.84
CA ALA A 167 -9.01 19.95 -4.99
C ALA A 167 -10.09 18.91 -4.65
N GLN A 168 -9.74 17.88 -3.88
CA GLN A 168 -10.68 16.88 -3.36
C GLN A 168 -11.75 17.51 -2.46
N ARG A 169 -11.34 18.39 -1.55
CA ARG A 169 -12.21 19.19 -0.71
C ARG A 169 -13.15 20.06 -1.55
N ALA A 170 -12.64 20.73 -2.57
CA ALA A 170 -13.49 21.55 -3.45
C ALA A 170 -14.57 20.73 -4.14
N ALA A 171 -14.27 19.50 -4.57
CA ALA A 171 -15.26 18.58 -5.13
C ALA A 171 -16.33 18.17 -4.10
N ILE A 172 -15.93 17.94 -2.84
CA ILE A 172 -16.87 17.65 -1.74
C ILE A 172 -17.72 18.88 -1.40
N ASP A 173 -17.10 20.06 -1.28
CA ASP A 173 -17.77 21.31 -0.90
C ASP A 173 -18.82 21.72 -1.95
N ALA A 174 -18.60 21.43 -3.23
CA ALA A 174 -19.56 21.68 -4.31
C ALA A 174 -20.90 20.92 -4.11
N GLU A 175 -20.85 19.76 -3.47
CA GLU A 175 -21.99 18.86 -3.25
C GLU A 175 -22.14 18.51 -1.76
N ARG A 176 -21.77 19.44 -0.87
CA ARG A 176 -21.59 19.20 0.58
C ARG A 176 -22.82 18.58 1.25
N VAL A 177 -24.01 19.05 0.89
CA VAL A 177 -25.28 18.56 1.42
C VAL A 177 -25.52 17.10 1.04
N ARG A 178 -25.13 16.71 -0.18
CA ARG A 178 -25.23 15.34 -0.65
C ARG A 178 -24.17 14.46 0.01
N PHE A 179 -22.93 14.96 0.12
CA PHE A 179 -21.83 14.22 0.73
C PHE A 179 -22.15 13.78 2.17
N THR A 180 -22.78 14.64 2.98
CA THR A 180 -23.15 14.30 4.37
C THR A 180 -24.48 13.56 4.50
N SER A 181 -25.13 13.21 3.38
CA SER A 181 -26.45 12.58 3.41
C SER A 181 -26.36 11.08 3.71
N PRO A 182 -27.30 10.50 4.49
CA PRO A 182 -27.35 9.05 4.73
C PRO A 182 -27.51 8.23 3.45
N GLU A 183 -28.19 8.78 2.45
CA GLU A 183 -28.36 8.15 1.14
C GLU A 183 -27.02 8.00 0.42
N PHE A 184 -26.17 9.03 0.44
CA PHE A 184 -24.84 8.96 -0.15
C PHE A 184 -23.93 7.98 0.60
N GLN A 185 -23.98 7.94 1.93
CA GLN A 185 -23.25 6.94 2.71
C GLN A 185 -23.67 5.50 2.34
N THR A 186 -24.96 5.26 2.15
CA THR A 186 -25.49 3.97 1.70
C THR A 186 -25.03 3.64 0.27
N ALA A 187 -25.01 4.62 -0.63
CA ALA A 187 -24.50 4.47 -1.99
C ALA A 187 -23.00 4.15 -2.00
N LEU A 188 -22.20 4.79 -1.14
CA LEU A 188 -20.77 4.49 -0.97
C LEU A 188 -20.53 3.08 -0.46
N GLN A 189 -21.30 2.61 0.53
CA GLN A 189 -21.22 1.22 1.01
C GLN A 189 -21.53 0.23 -0.11
N ALA A 190 -22.53 0.55 -0.94
CA ALA A 190 -22.88 -0.26 -2.10
C ALA A 190 -21.76 -0.26 -3.15
N LEU A 191 -21.18 0.90 -3.47
CA LEU A 191 -20.05 1.04 -4.40
C LEU A 191 -18.80 0.31 -3.91
N ALA A 192 -18.46 0.43 -2.62
CA ALA A 192 -17.36 -0.29 -1.98
C ALA A 192 -17.54 -1.82 -2.10
N GLY A 193 -18.77 -2.30 -1.91
CA GLY A 193 -19.12 -3.71 -2.11
C GLY A 193 -19.05 -4.14 -3.58
N LEU A 194 -19.51 -3.32 -4.53
CA LEU A 194 -19.48 -3.66 -5.95
C LEU A 194 -18.08 -3.62 -6.56
N TYR A 195 -17.22 -2.72 -6.05
CA TYR A 195 -15.89 -2.43 -6.59
C TYR A 195 -14.81 -2.50 -5.49
N PRO A 196 -14.53 -3.67 -4.92
CA PRO A 196 -13.56 -3.84 -3.84
C PRO A 196 -12.13 -3.43 -4.22
N LEU A 197 -11.78 -3.48 -5.51
CA LEU A 197 -10.48 -3.02 -6.01
C LEU A 197 -10.39 -1.48 -6.13
N ASN A 198 -11.50 -0.76 -5.99
CA ASN A 198 -11.52 0.70 -6.01
C ASN A 198 -11.36 1.23 -4.57
N PRO A 199 -10.26 1.94 -4.26
CA PRO A 199 -10.04 2.48 -2.92
C PRO A 199 -10.93 3.71 -2.62
N ILE A 200 -11.42 4.42 -3.64
CA ILE A 200 -12.07 5.72 -3.45
C ILE A 200 -13.34 5.64 -2.58
N PRO A 201 -14.29 4.69 -2.80
CA PRO A 201 -15.44 4.57 -1.92
C PRO A 201 -15.06 4.30 -0.46
N HIS A 202 -14.00 3.53 -0.22
CA HIS A 202 -13.51 3.24 1.13
C HIS A 202 -12.87 4.47 1.80
N GLN A 203 -12.11 5.26 1.04
CA GLN A 203 -11.54 6.53 1.51
C GLN A 203 -12.64 7.53 1.89
N LEU A 204 -13.66 7.68 1.05
CA LEU A 204 -14.80 8.57 1.34
C LEU A 204 -15.62 8.09 2.54
N LEU A 205 -15.79 6.77 2.71
CA LEU A 205 -16.43 6.21 3.92
C LEU A 205 -15.62 6.47 5.18
N ALA A 206 -14.29 6.37 5.13
CA ALA A 206 -13.41 6.70 6.24
C ALA A 206 -13.52 8.18 6.60
N LEU A 207 -13.49 9.08 5.61
CA LEU A 207 -13.67 10.51 5.81
C LEU A 207 -15.04 10.83 6.44
N LEU A 208 -16.12 10.18 5.99
CA LEU A 208 -17.44 10.32 6.62
C LEU A 208 -17.47 9.78 8.05
N ALA A 209 -16.73 8.70 8.34
CA ALA A 209 -16.63 8.16 9.69
C ALA A 209 -15.90 9.12 10.64
N GLU A 210 -14.89 9.84 10.15
CA GLU A 210 -14.22 10.92 10.90
C GLU A 210 -15.17 12.10 11.14
N ILE A 211 -15.92 12.53 10.12
CA ILE A 211 -16.94 13.60 10.22
C ILE A 211 -18.10 13.23 11.15
N ASN A 212 -18.42 11.94 11.28
CA ASN A 212 -19.42 11.50 12.26
C ASN A 212 -18.90 11.58 13.70
N GLN A 213 -17.59 11.62 13.91
CA GLN A 213 -16.95 11.73 15.22
C GLN A 213 -16.54 13.16 15.57
N SER A 214 -16.46 14.07 14.61
CA SER A 214 -15.97 15.44 14.76
C SER A 214 -16.59 16.38 13.74
N GLU A 215 -16.62 17.68 14.01
CA GLU A 215 -17.20 18.64 13.07
C GLU A 215 -16.47 18.63 11.71
N ILE A 216 -17.23 18.68 10.61
CA ILE A 216 -16.70 18.59 9.25
C ILE A 216 -15.61 19.63 8.96
N ASP A 217 -15.75 20.85 9.48
CA ASP A 217 -14.75 21.91 9.28
C ASP A 217 -13.45 21.61 10.05
N THR A 218 -13.53 20.96 11.21
CA THR A 218 -12.35 20.51 11.97
C THR A 218 -11.63 19.38 11.25
N VAL A 219 -12.36 18.40 10.73
CA VAL A 219 -11.78 17.31 9.93
C VAL A 219 -11.09 17.90 8.69
N PHE A 220 -11.77 18.80 7.97
CA PHE A 220 -11.19 19.41 6.77
C PHE A 220 -9.97 20.27 7.06
N ALA A 221 -9.95 21.00 8.19
CA ALA A 221 -8.77 21.74 8.63
C ALA A 221 -7.60 20.79 8.95
N SER A 222 -7.86 19.69 9.67
CA SER A 222 -6.82 18.70 9.99
C SER A 222 -6.19 18.09 8.74
N HIS A 223 -7.00 17.66 7.76
CA HIS A 223 -6.49 17.14 6.49
C HIS A 223 -5.78 18.20 5.66
N GLN A 224 -6.21 19.47 5.75
CA GLN A 224 -5.52 20.59 5.11
C GLN A 224 -4.14 20.83 5.71
N ASP A 225 -4.04 20.87 7.04
CA ASP A 225 -2.75 21.03 7.73
C ASP A 225 -1.79 19.89 7.36
N ASP A 226 -2.30 18.66 7.29
CA ASP A 226 -1.55 17.48 6.88
C ASP A 226 -1.08 17.52 5.43
N HIS A 227 -1.89 18.08 4.54
CA HIS A 227 -1.52 18.34 3.15
C HIS A 227 -0.44 19.42 3.07
N ASP A 228 -0.62 20.53 3.79
CA ASP A 228 0.30 21.67 3.77
C ASP A 228 1.67 21.28 4.33
N ARG A 229 1.74 20.47 5.39
CA ARG A 229 3.00 19.91 5.90
C ARG A 229 3.72 19.05 4.85
N ARG A 230 3.00 18.15 4.18
CA ARG A 230 3.58 17.31 3.12
C ARG A 230 4.05 18.15 1.93
N SER A 231 3.28 19.17 1.55
CA SER A 231 3.65 20.11 0.47
C SER A 231 4.89 20.92 0.83
N LEU A 232 4.98 21.40 2.07
CA LEU A 232 6.15 22.10 2.61
C LEU A 232 7.40 21.21 2.55
N LEU A 233 7.29 19.98 3.04
CA LEU A 233 8.39 19.01 3.03
C LEU A 233 8.84 18.65 1.61
N ASN A 234 7.90 18.37 0.71
CA ASN A 234 8.20 18.07 -0.69
C ASN A 234 8.89 19.26 -1.39
N SER A 235 8.46 20.49 -1.08
CA SER A 235 9.10 21.71 -1.61
C SER A 235 10.53 21.87 -1.10
N TRP A 236 10.77 21.56 0.19
CA TRP A 236 12.10 21.61 0.78
C TRP A 236 13.04 20.55 0.19
N ILE A 237 12.60 19.29 0.18
CA ILE A 237 13.36 18.15 -0.34
C ILE A 237 13.62 18.31 -1.85
N GLY A 238 12.67 18.90 -2.58
CA GLY A 238 12.76 19.15 -4.02
C GLY A 238 13.60 20.37 -4.41
N THR A 239 14.28 21.04 -3.48
CA THR A 239 15.15 22.19 -3.81
C THR A 239 16.31 21.77 -4.73
N THR A 240 16.74 22.68 -5.60
CA THR A 240 17.70 22.33 -6.66
C THR A 240 19.15 22.23 -6.19
N ASN A 241 19.48 22.90 -5.09
CA ASN A 241 20.82 22.94 -4.51
C ASN A 241 20.74 23.25 -3.01
N TRP A 242 21.84 23.00 -2.30
CA TRP A 242 21.89 23.14 -0.84
C TRP A 242 21.81 24.58 -0.33
N SER A 243 22.20 25.59 -1.12
CA SER A 243 22.01 27.00 -0.73
C SER A 243 20.54 27.41 -0.74
N ASP A 244 19.77 26.93 -1.73
CA ASP A 244 18.32 27.13 -1.79
C ASP A 244 17.65 26.37 -0.64
N SER A 245 18.08 25.14 -0.35
CA SER A 245 17.62 24.35 0.79
C SER A 245 17.83 25.07 2.13
N LEU A 246 19.01 25.66 2.36
CA LEU A 246 19.30 26.43 3.58
C LEU A 246 18.40 27.67 3.69
N THR A 247 18.21 28.38 2.57
CA THR A 247 17.34 29.55 2.52
C THR A 247 15.89 29.16 2.85
N PHE A 248 15.39 28.09 2.22
CA PHE A 248 14.05 27.55 2.47
C PHE A 248 13.89 27.13 3.94
N LEU A 249 14.88 26.43 4.50
CA LEU A 249 14.86 26.01 5.90
C LEU A 249 14.79 27.20 6.85
N ARG A 250 15.53 28.28 6.59
CA ARG A 250 15.50 29.49 7.43
C ARG A 250 14.14 30.19 7.40
N GLU A 251 13.54 30.29 6.22
CA GLU A 251 12.24 30.92 6.04
C GLU A 251 11.11 30.11 6.70
N ASN A 252 11.25 28.78 6.76
CA ASN A 252 10.20 27.86 7.21
C ASN A 252 10.57 27.07 8.48
N LEU A 253 11.59 27.51 9.23
CA LEU A 253 12.17 26.72 10.33
C LEU A 253 11.12 26.32 11.37
N ALA A 254 10.26 27.26 11.76
CA ALA A 254 9.21 27.00 12.75
C ALA A 254 8.31 25.83 12.29
N ALA A 255 7.77 25.90 11.08
CA ALA A 255 6.87 24.88 10.54
C ALA A 255 7.57 23.52 10.28
N LEU A 256 8.83 23.53 9.86
CA LEU A 256 9.63 22.32 9.63
C LEU A 256 10.00 21.60 10.93
N THR A 257 10.09 22.32 12.04
CA THR A 257 10.44 21.76 13.36
C THR A 257 9.23 21.38 14.21
N GLU A 258 8.00 21.64 13.75
CA GLU A 258 6.79 21.18 14.43
C GLU A 258 6.76 19.64 14.50
N GLU A 259 6.35 19.11 15.66
CA GLU A 259 6.37 17.66 15.93
C GLU A 259 5.60 16.84 14.87
N PRO A 260 4.39 17.25 14.43
CA PRO A 260 3.68 16.54 13.36
C PRO A 260 4.42 16.54 12.02
N THR A 261 5.14 17.62 11.69
CA THR A 261 5.93 17.73 10.45
C THR A 261 7.14 16.81 10.50
N VAL A 262 7.85 16.79 11.63
CA VAL A 262 8.99 15.91 11.88
C VAL A 262 8.56 14.43 11.88
N ALA A 263 7.38 14.13 12.42
CA ALA A 263 6.82 12.78 12.42
C ALA A 263 6.56 12.25 11.00
N ILE A 264 6.13 13.11 10.05
CA ILE A 264 5.96 12.72 8.65
C ILE A 264 7.30 12.30 8.03
N LEU A 265 8.37 13.07 8.24
CA LEU A 265 9.72 12.70 7.78
C LEU A 265 10.21 11.40 8.42
N ALA A 266 9.98 11.22 9.71
CA ALA A 266 10.41 10.03 10.44
C ALA A 266 9.67 8.75 10.03
N ALA A 267 8.41 8.86 9.63
CA ALA A 267 7.60 7.75 9.14
C ALA A 267 7.84 7.41 7.67
N THR A 268 8.48 8.30 6.91
CA THR A 268 8.74 8.10 5.47
C THR A 268 10.02 7.29 5.27
N ASP A 269 9.89 6.08 4.74
CA ASP A 269 11.03 5.20 4.42
C ASP A 269 11.66 5.57 3.07
N ASP A 270 12.30 6.74 3.02
CA ASP A 270 13.05 7.25 1.87
C ASP A 270 14.39 7.86 2.33
N ASP A 271 15.44 7.70 1.52
CA ASP A 271 16.78 8.22 1.83
C ASP A 271 16.80 9.75 1.95
N ASN A 272 16.06 10.47 1.10
CA ASN A 272 16.00 11.92 1.19
C ASN A 272 15.26 12.35 2.45
N ALA A 273 14.14 11.70 2.79
CA ALA A 273 13.41 11.98 4.02
C ALA A 273 14.29 11.76 5.27
N ARG A 274 15.06 10.66 5.31
CA ARG A 274 16.05 10.40 6.36
C ARG A 274 17.13 11.47 6.43
N GLN A 275 17.69 11.86 5.28
CA GLN A 275 18.73 12.90 5.22
C GLN A 275 18.19 14.23 5.74
N HIS A 276 17.02 14.65 5.30
CA HIS A 276 16.40 15.92 5.71
C HIS A 276 16.01 15.92 7.19
N LEU A 277 15.54 14.79 7.73
CA LEU A 277 15.33 14.62 9.17
C LEU A 277 16.65 14.77 9.95
N ALA A 278 17.73 14.19 9.44
CA ALA A 278 19.05 14.32 10.05
C ALA A 278 19.56 15.77 10.00
N ILE A 279 19.30 16.50 8.91
CA ILE A 279 19.61 17.94 8.80
C ILE A 279 18.87 18.73 9.87
N LEU A 280 17.56 18.53 10.06
CA LEU A 280 16.81 19.23 11.12
C LEU A 280 17.40 18.97 12.52
N ARG A 281 17.78 17.71 12.79
CA ARG A 281 18.44 17.33 14.04
C ARG A 281 19.82 18.00 14.18
N LEU A 282 20.65 18.01 13.13
CA LEU A 282 21.93 18.73 13.15
C LEU A 282 21.74 20.22 13.42
N VAL A 283 20.83 20.89 12.70
CA VAL A 283 20.55 22.31 12.88
C VAL A 283 20.16 22.62 14.32
N SER A 284 19.38 21.74 14.96
CA SER A 284 19.01 21.90 16.38
C SER A 284 20.19 21.75 17.36
N MET A 285 21.24 21.02 16.98
CA MET A 285 22.38 20.70 17.84
C MET A 285 23.56 21.66 17.64
N ILE A 286 23.86 22.05 16.39
CA ILE A 286 25.06 22.83 16.04
C ILE A 286 24.76 24.13 15.28
N GLY A 287 23.48 24.44 15.03
CA GLY A 287 23.07 25.63 14.26
C GLY A 287 23.01 25.38 12.76
N ASP A 288 22.48 26.35 12.02
CA ASP A 288 22.14 26.22 10.61
C ASP A 288 23.34 26.20 9.66
N ASN A 289 24.25 27.19 9.74
CA ASN A 289 25.43 27.23 8.88
C ASN A 289 26.33 26.00 9.10
N PRO A 290 26.73 25.64 10.35
CA PRO A 290 27.59 24.48 10.56
C PRO A 290 26.94 23.17 10.09
N ALA A 291 25.62 23.03 10.26
CA ALA A 291 24.91 21.85 9.76
C ALA A 291 24.96 21.75 8.22
N TYR A 292 24.82 22.86 7.50
CA TYR A 292 24.89 22.84 6.04
C TYR A 292 26.32 22.76 5.51
N ASP A 293 27.32 23.27 6.22
CA ASP A 293 28.72 23.04 5.92
C ASP A 293 29.04 21.53 5.97
N VAL A 294 28.52 20.83 6.99
CA VAL A 294 28.63 19.36 7.12
C VAL A 294 27.93 18.62 5.96
N VAL A 295 26.81 19.12 5.45
CA VAL A 295 26.10 18.48 4.33
C VAL A 295 26.83 18.70 2.99
N THR A 296 27.46 19.86 2.81
CA THR A 296 27.95 20.32 1.51
C THR A 296 29.45 20.18 1.30
N ASP A 297 30.26 20.30 2.35
CA ASP A 297 31.72 20.21 2.28
C ASP A 297 32.23 18.91 2.95
N PRO A 298 32.85 17.99 2.19
CA PRO A 298 33.41 16.77 2.75
C PRO A 298 34.46 17.00 3.84
N SER A 299 35.15 18.15 3.85
CA SER A 299 36.17 18.44 4.86
C SER A 299 35.52 18.83 6.19
N SER A 300 34.52 19.70 6.15
CA SER A 300 33.68 20.05 7.30
C SER A 300 32.94 18.83 7.86
N ALA A 301 32.44 17.96 6.98
CA ALA A 301 31.83 16.68 7.36
C ALA A 301 32.81 15.75 8.09
N GLU A 302 34.05 15.68 7.62
CA GLU A 302 35.10 14.87 8.25
C GLU A 302 35.52 15.43 9.61
N GLU A 303 35.64 16.76 9.72
CA GLU A 303 35.96 17.45 10.97
C GLU A 303 34.89 17.20 12.05
N ILE A 304 33.60 17.36 11.71
CA ILE A 304 32.52 17.09 12.67
C ILE A 304 32.50 15.62 13.07
N VAL A 305 32.74 14.68 12.15
CA VAL A 305 32.78 13.25 12.48
C VAL A 305 33.89 12.96 13.49
N PHE A 306 35.07 13.53 13.31
CA PHE A 306 36.16 13.36 14.26
C PHE A 306 35.85 13.99 15.63
N GLU A 307 35.34 15.21 15.67
CA GLU A 307 34.95 15.86 16.92
C GLU A 307 33.89 15.05 17.68
N VAL A 308 32.92 14.49 16.96
CA VAL A 308 31.84 13.70 17.54
C VAL A 308 32.33 12.34 18.06
N ILE A 309 33.26 11.70 17.35
CA ILE A 309 33.92 10.47 17.83
C ILE A 309 34.73 10.77 19.10
N GLU A 310 35.49 11.87 19.10
CA GLU A 310 36.34 12.28 20.21
C GLU A 310 35.56 12.79 21.43
N SER A 311 34.30 13.20 21.24
CA SER A 311 33.37 13.55 22.34
C SER A 311 32.50 12.38 22.80
N GLY A 312 32.54 11.23 22.11
CA GLY A 312 31.77 10.03 22.46
C GLY A 312 30.26 10.15 22.19
N ASN A 313 29.81 11.16 21.45
CA ASN A 313 28.38 11.37 21.19
C ASN A 313 27.91 10.55 19.98
N LEU A 314 27.68 9.26 20.18
CA LEU A 314 27.25 8.33 19.12
C LEU A 314 25.92 8.70 18.47
N ALA A 315 25.02 9.37 19.21
CA ALA A 315 23.75 9.85 18.67
C ALA A 315 23.98 10.97 17.63
N LEU A 316 24.85 11.94 17.95
CA LEU A 316 25.25 12.97 16.99
C LEU A 316 26.02 12.37 15.82
N LEU A 317 26.80 11.29 16.04
CA LEU A 317 27.55 10.63 14.96
C LEU A 317 26.59 10.05 13.92
N SER A 318 25.55 9.36 14.37
CA SER A 318 24.52 8.80 13.49
C SER A 318 23.80 9.89 12.70
N VAL A 319 23.46 11.00 13.36
CA VAL A 319 22.79 12.14 12.73
C VAL A 319 23.71 12.82 11.70
N ALA A 320 24.95 13.13 12.06
CA ALA A 320 25.93 13.73 11.15
C ALA A 320 26.20 12.84 9.93
N PHE A 321 26.41 11.54 10.16
CA PHE A 321 26.64 10.57 9.09
C PHE A 321 25.45 10.44 8.13
N THR A 322 24.22 10.49 8.65
CA THR A 322 23.00 10.42 7.82
C THR A 322 22.79 11.69 7.00
N ALA A 323 23.14 12.87 7.54
CA ALA A 323 23.01 14.14 6.83
C ALA A 323 24.10 14.34 5.76
N ALA A 324 25.33 13.92 6.06
CA ALA A 324 26.52 14.17 5.24
C ALA A 324 26.78 13.08 4.19
N THR A 325 25.94 13.01 3.16
CA THR A 325 26.14 12.05 2.05
C THR A 325 27.45 12.31 1.28
N CYS A 326 27.97 13.54 1.32
CA CYS A 326 29.27 13.93 0.78
C CYS A 326 30.47 13.21 1.42
N LEU A 327 30.31 12.59 2.61
CA LEU A 327 31.34 11.75 3.23
C LEU A 327 31.72 10.55 2.37
N ALA A 328 30.86 10.12 1.44
CA ALA A 328 31.19 9.07 0.47
C ALA A 328 32.47 9.40 -0.34
N ASP A 329 32.79 10.68 -0.53
CA ASP A 329 34.03 11.13 -1.19
C ASP A 329 35.29 10.97 -0.30
N ARG A 330 35.11 10.62 0.98
CA ARG A 330 36.16 10.36 1.98
C ARG A 330 36.05 8.91 2.49
N PRO A 331 36.46 7.90 1.68
CA PRO A 331 36.14 6.50 1.94
C PRO A 331 36.70 5.96 3.26
N VAL A 332 37.87 6.44 3.70
CA VAL A 332 38.47 6.01 4.98
C VAL A 332 37.63 6.50 6.17
N THR A 333 37.28 7.78 6.18
CA THR A 333 36.48 8.42 7.25
C THR A 333 35.05 7.87 7.26
N TRP A 334 34.44 7.72 6.09
CA TRP A 334 33.13 7.10 5.95
C TRP A 334 33.10 5.68 6.51
N ARG A 335 34.12 4.86 6.22
CA ARG A 335 34.23 3.51 6.80
C ARG A 335 34.45 3.54 8.30
N LEU A 336 35.26 4.47 8.83
CA LEU A 336 35.48 4.59 10.27
C LEU A 336 34.16 4.86 11.00
N ALA A 337 33.39 5.86 10.53
CA ALA A 337 32.09 6.18 11.09
C ALA A 337 31.12 4.99 10.99
N THR A 338 31.10 4.31 9.82
CA THR A 338 30.28 3.11 9.60
C THR A 338 30.60 2.01 10.61
N VAL A 339 31.89 1.71 10.83
CA VAL A 339 32.32 0.69 11.80
C VAL A 339 31.81 1.03 13.20
N ILE A 340 32.00 2.28 13.66
CA ILE A 340 31.55 2.71 14.99
C ILE A 340 30.02 2.58 15.14
N LEU A 341 29.27 2.98 14.11
CA LEU A 341 27.80 2.87 14.10
C LEU A 341 27.32 1.40 14.06
N LEU A 342 28.04 0.50 13.39
CA LEU A 342 27.75 -0.94 13.40
C LEU A 342 28.03 -1.56 14.78
N LEU A 343 29.13 -1.17 15.44
CA LEU A 343 29.42 -1.61 16.80
C LEU A 343 28.33 -1.14 17.79
N ALA A 344 27.85 0.10 17.65
CA ALA A 344 26.74 0.61 18.46
C ALA A 344 25.44 -0.19 18.26
N GLN A 345 25.26 -0.82 17.10
CA GLN A 345 24.14 -1.71 16.77
C GLN A 345 24.43 -3.19 17.11
N SER A 346 25.57 -3.49 17.73
CA SER A 346 26.02 -4.86 18.03
C SER A 346 26.23 -5.76 16.79
N GLU A 347 26.51 -5.17 15.62
CA GLU A 347 26.80 -5.89 14.37
C GLU A 347 28.32 -6.12 14.17
N SER A 348 28.95 -6.84 15.10
CA SER A 348 30.42 -7.01 15.14
C SER A 348 31.02 -7.65 13.88
N ASP A 349 30.31 -8.58 13.24
CA ASP A 349 30.80 -9.27 12.03
C ASP A 349 30.93 -8.28 10.85
N ARG A 350 29.90 -7.46 10.63
CA ARG A 350 29.91 -6.43 9.57
C ARG A 350 30.90 -5.32 9.91
N ALA A 351 31.01 -4.92 11.17
CA ALA A 351 32.01 -3.97 11.61
C ALA A 351 33.44 -4.45 11.28
N THR A 352 33.72 -5.74 11.45
CA THR A 352 35.02 -6.35 11.12
C THR A 352 35.30 -6.31 9.60
N GLU A 353 34.29 -6.61 8.77
CA GLU A 353 34.41 -6.53 7.32
C GLU A 353 34.78 -5.11 6.85
N PHE A 354 34.04 -4.09 7.31
CA PHE A 354 34.32 -2.69 6.98
C PHE A 354 35.68 -2.23 7.53
N THR A 355 36.12 -2.75 8.68
CA THR A 355 37.43 -2.47 9.25
C THR A 355 38.56 -2.98 8.35
N ASN A 356 38.44 -4.19 7.81
CA ASN A 356 39.43 -4.73 6.88
C ASN A 356 39.55 -3.88 5.60
N GLN A 357 38.41 -3.39 5.09
CA GLN A 357 38.41 -2.47 3.95
C GLN A 357 39.02 -1.10 4.29
N LEU A 358 38.75 -0.58 5.49
CA LEU A 358 39.39 0.65 5.97
C LEU A 358 40.91 0.48 6.02
N VAL A 359 41.41 -0.63 6.57
CA VAL A 359 42.85 -0.91 6.67
C VAL A 359 43.52 -1.02 5.31
N ALA A 360 42.82 -1.59 4.32
CA ALA A 360 43.33 -1.69 2.95
C ALA A 360 43.53 -0.32 2.28
N ASP A 361 42.63 0.63 2.54
CA ASP A 361 42.61 1.93 1.88
C ASP A 361 43.33 3.04 2.67
N ALA A 362 43.53 2.85 3.98
CA ALA A 362 44.14 3.85 4.86
C ALA A 362 45.68 3.81 4.84
N SER A 363 46.30 4.99 4.74
CA SER A 363 47.75 5.13 4.94
C SER A 363 48.17 4.80 6.38
N PRO A 364 49.45 4.46 6.64
CA PRO A 364 49.94 4.22 8.00
C PRO A 364 49.67 5.37 8.98
N LEU A 365 49.80 6.62 8.52
CA LEU A 365 49.53 7.81 9.33
C LEU A 365 48.04 7.92 9.68
N GLN A 366 47.14 7.65 8.73
CA GLN A 366 45.70 7.64 8.96
C GLN A 366 45.32 6.55 9.96
N ARG A 367 45.86 5.34 9.82
CA ARG A 367 45.62 4.25 10.78
C ARG A 367 46.05 4.64 12.19
N GLN A 368 47.24 5.21 12.35
CA GLN A 368 47.71 5.70 13.66
C GLN A 368 46.77 6.77 14.24
N ALA A 369 46.34 7.73 13.41
CA ALA A 369 45.41 8.78 13.85
C ALA A 369 44.04 8.23 14.26
N HIS A 370 43.49 7.26 13.53
CA HIS A 370 42.21 6.62 13.86
C HIS A 370 42.32 5.76 15.12
N THR A 371 43.44 5.05 15.32
CA THR A 371 43.71 4.32 16.57
C THR A 371 43.68 5.24 17.79
N ILE A 372 44.27 6.44 17.69
CA ILE A 372 44.23 7.43 18.79
C ILE A 372 42.77 7.82 19.08
N ARG A 373 41.98 8.13 18.04
CA ARG A 373 40.57 8.51 18.19
C ARG A 373 39.72 7.41 18.81
N LEU A 374 39.90 6.17 18.37
CA LEU A 374 39.18 5.02 18.91
C LEU A 374 39.55 4.74 20.37
N ARG A 375 40.81 4.98 20.77
CA ARG A 375 41.21 4.92 22.19
C ARG A 375 40.57 6.02 23.02
N THR A 376 40.44 7.23 22.48
CA THR A 376 39.67 8.31 23.12
C THR A 376 38.21 7.91 23.27
N LEU A 377 37.59 7.42 22.18
CA LEU A 377 36.20 6.93 22.21
C LEU A 377 36.02 5.82 23.26
N ARG A 378 36.94 4.86 23.36
CA ARG A 378 36.92 3.79 24.38
C ARG A 378 36.90 4.35 25.80
N SER A 379 37.60 5.46 26.06
CA SER A 379 37.61 6.09 27.38
C SER A 379 36.26 6.75 27.73
N LEU A 380 35.51 7.20 26.72
CA LEU A 380 34.22 7.88 26.87
C LEU A 380 33.02 6.94 26.76
N ALA A 381 33.16 5.83 26.02
CA ALA A 381 32.17 4.80 25.77
C ALA A 381 32.77 3.41 26.03
N PRO A 382 33.06 3.05 27.30
CA PRO A 382 33.74 1.79 27.64
C PRO A 382 32.91 0.54 27.33
N ASP A 383 31.59 0.68 27.23
CA ASP A 383 30.67 -0.44 27.00
C ASP A 383 30.44 -0.73 25.50
N LEU A 384 31.15 -0.05 24.59
CA LEU A 384 31.00 -0.28 23.15
C LEU A 384 31.58 -1.66 22.77
N PRO A 385 30.76 -2.64 22.35
CA PRO A 385 31.21 -4.01 22.15
C PRO A 385 32.17 -4.11 20.95
N GLY A 386 33.21 -4.93 21.07
CA GLY A 386 34.15 -5.22 19.97
C GLY A 386 35.11 -4.08 19.60
N LEU A 387 35.09 -2.96 20.33
CA LEU A 387 35.95 -1.80 20.03
C LEU A 387 37.46 -2.13 20.14
N ASP A 388 37.87 -2.91 21.14
CA ASP A 388 39.28 -3.30 21.30
C ASP A 388 39.76 -4.20 20.15
N ASP A 389 38.89 -5.07 19.63
CA ASP A 389 39.19 -5.92 18.47
C ASP A 389 39.38 -5.07 17.20
N ILE A 390 38.53 -4.06 17.00
CA ILE A 390 38.66 -3.10 15.89
C ILE A 390 39.96 -2.29 16.01
N ILE A 391 40.31 -1.82 17.21
CA ILE A 391 41.57 -1.10 17.45
C ILE A 391 42.77 -1.97 17.08
N ALA A 392 42.76 -3.24 17.48
CA ALA A 392 43.84 -4.19 17.18
C ALA A 392 43.95 -4.51 15.67
N LEU A 393 42.83 -4.53 14.95
CA LEU A 393 42.81 -4.73 13.50
C LEU A 393 43.35 -3.52 12.73
N ILE A 394 43.01 -2.30 13.16
CA ILE A 394 43.46 -1.07 12.50
C ILE A 394 44.96 -0.85 12.66
N ASP A 395 45.48 -1.09 13.87
CA ASP A 395 46.91 -0.99 14.17
C ASP A 395 47.38 -2.16 15.04
N PRO A 396 47.94 -3.22 14.42
CA PRO A 396 48.45 -4.38 15.15
C PRO A 396 49.63 -4.04 16.09
N THR A 397 50.33 -2.92 15.85
CA THR A 397 51.46 -2.48 16.67
C THR A 397 51.03 -1.68 17.90
N ALA A 398 49.78 -1.26 17.96
CA ALA A 398 49.18 -0.50 19.05
C ALA A 398 49.11 -1.26 20.39
N ASN A 399 49.12 -2.60 20.37
CA ASN A 399 49.07 -3.44 21.56
C ASN A 399 50.45 -3.77 22.16
N SER A 400 51.55 -3.29 21.56
CA SER A 400 52.92 -3.56 22.05
C SER A 400 53.50 -2.46 22.96
N ASP A 401 52.81 -1.35 23.19
CA ASP A 401 53.26 -0.34 24.15
C ASP A 401 52.86 -0.74 25.58
N GLY A 402 53.78 -1.43 26.25
CA GLY A 402 53.79 -1.60 27.70
C GLY A 402 53.86 -0.25 28.44
N PRO A 403 53.66 -0.24 29.78
CA PRO A 403 53.57 0.99 30.55
C PRO A 403 54.86 1.83 30.39
N ALA A 404 54.68 3.14 30.20
CA ALA A 404 55.75 4.10 30.02
C ALA A 404 56.82 3.97 31.13
N PRO A 405 58.13 4.02 30.80
CA PRO A 405 59.17 4.05 31.81
C PRO A 405 59.08 5.39 32.57
N SER A 406 58.99 5.24 33.89
CA SER A 406 58.91 6.27 34.94
C SER A 406 59.98 7.34 34.90
#